data_AF-A0A2W4W4T9-F1
#
_entry.id   AF-A0A2W4W4T9-F1
#
_cell.length_a   1.000
_cell.length_b   1.000
_cell.length_c   1.000
_cell.angle_alpha   90.00
_cell.angle_beta   90.00
_cell.angle_gamma   90.00
#
_symmetry.space_group_name_H-M   'P 1'
#
loop_
_entity.id
_entity.type
_entity.pdbx_description
1 polymer ?
#
loop_
_entity_poly.entity_id
_entity_poly.type
_entity_poly.pdbx_seq_one_letter_code
_entity_poly.pdbx_strand_id
1 'polypeptide(L)' 'MARRATLPTSPTRVARTNAVLHIANDITAECQGSVFDPFYRVDENRSRSTSGTGLGPTLVRSLIEATAGPVSLRSQPS' A
#
# COMPACT_ATOMS: atom_id res chain seq x y z
N MET A 1 12.50 -40.72 -23.76
CA MET A 1 11.58 -39.71 -24.34
C MET A 1 10.69 -39.17 -23.22
N ALA A 2 10.85 -37.89 -22.82
CA ALA A 2 10.09 -37.29 -21.72
C ALA A 2 8.96 -36.40 -22.26
N ARG A 3 7.71 -36.66 -21.86
CA ARG A 3 6.55 -35.87 -22.24
C ARG A 3 6.44 -34.65 -21.34
N ARG A 4 6.65 -33.46 -21.91
CA ARG A 4 6.46 -32.17 -21.23
C ARG A 4 4.95 -31.92 -21.10
N ALA A 5 4.41 -32.04 -19.90
CA ALA A 5 3.01 -31.72 -19.63
C ALA A 5 2.85 -30.20 -19.48
N THR A 6 2.03 -29.59 -20.32
CA THR A 6 1.63 -28.18 -20.19
C THR A 6 0.45 -28.13 -19.23
N LEU A 7 0.61 -27.47 -18.07
CA LEU A 7 -0.49 -27.25 -17.13
C LEU A 7 -1.47 -26.24 -17.75
N PRO A 8 -2.79 -26.52 -17.78
CA PRO A 8 -3.78 -25.55 -18.20
C PRO A 8 -3.89 -24.45 -17.15
N THR A 9 -3.32 -23.28 -17.42
CA THR A 9 -3.60 -22.08 -16.62
C THR A 9 -5.00 -21.58 -16.99
N SER A 10 -5.99 -22.00 -16.22
CA SER A 10 -7.29 -21.32 -16.24
C SER A 10 -7.06 -19.87 -15.79
N PRO A 11 -7.63 -18.85 -16.45
CA PRO A 11 -7.53 -17.49 -15.94
C PRO A 11 -8.25 -17.43 -14.60
N THR A 12 -7.48 -17.41 -13.52
CA THR A 12 -8.01 -17.21 -12.17
C THR A 12 -8.69 -15.85 -12.16
N ARG A 13 -10.02 -15.86 -12.08
CA ARG A 13 -10.81 -14.63 -11.99
C ARG A 13 -10.57 -14.03 -10.61
N VAL A 14 -9.64 -13.07 -10.53
CA VAL A 14 -9.40 -12.29 -9.32
C VAL A 14 -10.63 -11.40 -9.10
N ALA A 15 -11.41 -11.69 -8.06
CA ALA A 15 -12.45 -10.78 -7.59
C ALA A 15 -11.77 -9.48 -7.14
N ARG A 16 -12.32 -8.31 -7.51
CA ARG A 16 -11.76 -7.01 -7.12
C ARG A 16 -11.84 -6.85 -5.61
N THR A 17 -10.74 -7.10 -4.90
CA THR A 17 -10.67 -6.90 -3.46
C THR A 17 -10.19 -5.48 -3.19
N ASN A 18 -11.07 -4.62 -2.68
CA ASN A 18 -10.67 -3.31 -2.19
C ASN A 18 -10.02 -3.48 -0.81
N ALA A 19 -8.78 -3.01 -0.65
CA ALA A 19 -8.11 -2.92 0.64
C ALA A 19 -8.18 -1.48 1.16
N VAL A 20 -8.56 -1.29 2.43
CA VAL A 20 -8.57 0.01 3.10
C VAL A 20 -7.51 -0.02 4.20
N LEU A 21 -6.49 0.84 4.08
CA LEU A 21 -5.47 1.02 5.10
C LEU A 21 -5.86 2.19 6.01
N HIS A 22 -6.16 1.90 7.27
CA HIS A 22 -6.36 2.93 8.29
C HIS A 22 -4.99 3.33 8.85
N ILE A 23 -4.55 4.55 8.53
CA ILE A 23 -3.35 5.14 9.11
C ILE A 23 -3.80 5.93 10.34
N ALA A 24 -3.26 5.60 11.51
CA ALA A 24 -3.60 6.28 12.75
C ALA A 24 -3.06 7.72 12.74
N ASN A 25 -3.93 8.65 13.13
CA ASN A 25 -3.76 10.11 13.23
C ASN A 25 -3.86 10.88 11.91
N ASP A 26 -4.63 11.97 11.98
CA ASP A 26 -5.07 12.83 10.89
C ASP A 26 -3.93 13.22 9.95
N ILE A 27 -3.97 12.71 8.72
CA ILE A 27 -3.06 13.14 7.66
C ILE A 27 -3.64 14.44 7.11
N THR A 28 -2.95 15.56 7.34
CA THR A 28 -3.34 16.86 6.79
C THR A 28 -3.37 16.81 5.26
N ALA A 29 -4.14 17.70 4.63
CA ALA A 29 -4.27 17.73 3.18
C ALA A 29 -2.92 17.88 2.46
N GLU A 30 -1.97 18.62 3.04
CA GLU A 30 -0.64 18.81 2.46
C GLU A 30 0.19 17.52 2.48
N CYS A 31 0.04 16.70 3.53
CA CYS A 31 0.81 15.45 3.71
C CYS A 31 0.32 14.29 2.83
N GLN A 32 -0.92 14.36 2.32
CA GLN A 32 -1.54 13.27 1.57
C GLN A 32 -0.80 12.90 0.27
N GLY A 33 -0.17 13.89 -0.38
CA GLY A 33 0.63 13.65 -1.59
C GLY A 33 1.92 12.90 -1.31
N SER A 34 2.55 13.20 -0.17
CA SER A 34 3.87 12.69 0.19
C SER A 34 3.86 11.47 1.10
N VAL A 35 2.70 11.03 1.60
CA VAL A 35 2.61 9.86 2.50
C VAL A 35 3.16 8.57 1.88
N PHE A 36 3.23 8.49 0.56
CA PHE A 36 3.80 7.35 -0.17
C PHE A 36 5.28 7.53 -0.52
N ASP A 37 5.86 8.71 -0.26
CA ASP A 37 7.26 8.97 -0.55
C ASP A 37 8.14 8.16 0.42
N PRO A 38 9.20 7.52 -0.08
CA PRO A 38 10.11 6.77 0.77
C PRO A 38 10.66 7.65 1.90
N PHE A 39 10.65 7.11 3.12
CA PHE A 39 11.13 7.77 4.34
C PHE A 39 10.30 8.96 4.82
N TYR A 40 9.18 9.27 4.18
CA TYR A 40 8.30 10.34 4.60
C TYR A 40 7.61 10.04 5.94
N ARG A 41 7.48 11.07 6.77
CA ARG A 41 6.81 11.01 8.08
C ARG A 41 5.91 12.26 8.23
N VAL A 42 4.63 12.03 8.56
CA VAL A 42 3.61 13.07 8.71
C VAL A 42 3.86 13.95 9.95
N ASP A 43 4.45 13.38 11.01
CA ASP A 43 4.75 14.09 12.25
C ASP A 43 6.05 13.56 12.87
N GLU A 44 7.07 14.41 13.00
CA GLU A 44 8.30 14.07 13.73
C GLU A 44 8.07 13.98 15.25
N ASN A 45 7.03 14.64 15.76
CA ASN A 45 6.91 14.94 17.18
C ASN A 45 5.95 14.00 17.95
N ARG A 46 5.18 13.14 17.27
CA ARG A 46 4.04 12.44 17.89
C ARG A 46 4.24 10.97 18.22
N SER A 47 5.39 10.35 17.99
CA SER A 47 5.61 8.96 18.42
C SER A 47 7.10 8.62 18.56
N ARG A 48 7.71 9.04 19.68
CA ARG A 48 8.99 8.48 20.13
C ARG A 48 8.91 6.97 20.48
N SER A 49 7.73 6.36 20.35
CA SER A 49 7.47 4.95 20.67
C SER A 49 7.23 4.05 19.45
N THR A 50 6.96 4.59 18.26
CA THR A 50 6.61 3.77 17.08
C THR A 50 7.77 3.80 16.09
N SER A 51 8.66 2.82 16.19
CA SER A 51 9.78 2.62 15.27
C SER A 51 9.25 2.33 13.86
N GLY A 52 9.26 3.32 12.98
CA GLY A 52 8.91 3.13 11.57
C GLY A 52 9.80 3.98 10.68
N THR A 53 10.51 3.37 9.74
CA THR A 53 11.44 4.06 8.83
C THR A 53 10.76 4.92 7.77
N GLY A 54 9.41 5.03 7.77
CA GLY A 54 8.68 5.72 6.71
C GLY A 54 8.59 4.93 5.40
N LEU A 55 8.82 3.61 5.44
CA LEU A 55 8.75 2.74 4.26
C LEU A 55 7.44 1.95 4.13
N GLY A 56 6.67 1.83 5.22
CA GLY A 56 5.45 1.02 5.23
C GLY A 56 4.45 1.39 4.13
N PRO A 57 3.99 2.65 4.06
CA PRO A 57 3.04 3.09 3.03
C PRO A 57 3.57 2.95 1.61
N THR A 58 4.85 3.28 1.38
CA THR A 58 5.52 3.12 0.08
C THR A 58 5.49 1.66 -0.39
N LEU A 59 5.89 0.73 0.47
CA LEU A 59 5.92 -0.70 0.13
C LEU A 59 4.52 -1.25 -0.16
N VAL A 60 3.54 -0.88 0.65
CA VAL A 60 2.14 -1.27 0.44
C VAL A 60 1.66 -0.80 -0.92
N ARG A 61 1.92 0.47 -1.27
CA ARG A 61 1.55 1.02 -2.58
C ARG A 61 2.21 0.25 -3.71
N SER A 62 3.53 0.04 -3.66
CA SER A 62 4.26 -0.68 -4.70
C SER A 62 3.76 -2.12 -4.88
N LEU A 63 3.46 -2.83 -3.79
CA LEU A 63 2.94 -4.19 -3.85
C LEU A 63 1.54 -4.25 -4.48
N ILE A 64 0.65 -3.35 -4.09
CA ILE A 64 -0.72 -3.31 -4.61
C ILE A 64 -0.72 -2.87 -6.09
N GLU A 65 0.05 -1.84 -6.45
CA GLU A 65 0.15 -1.40 -7.85
C GLU A 65 0.72 -2.51 -8.76
N ALA A 66 1.65 -3.32 -8.27
CA ALA A 66 2.21 -4.43 -9.02
C ALA A 66 1.26 -5.64 -9.18
N THR A 67 0.28 -5.81 -8.28
CA THR A 67 -0.51 -7.06 -8.20
C THR A 67 -2.02 -6.88 -8.40
N ALA A 68 -2.58 -5.75 -7.99
CA ALA A 68 -4.02 -5.52 -7.88
C ALA A 68 -4.50 -4.20 -8.50
N GLY A 69 -3.58 -3.32 -8.92
CA GLY A 69 -3.90 -2.08 -9.62
C GLY A 69 -3.82 -0.84 -8.73
N PRO A 70 -4.50 0.27 -9.09
CA PRO A 70 -4.23 1.57 -8.51
C PRO A 70 -4.65 1.69 -7.04
N VAL A 71 -3.84 2.41 -6.26
CA VAL A 71 -4.12 2.74 -4.86
C VAL A 71 -4.73 4.13 -4.77
N SER A 72 -5.74 4.32 -3.90
CA SER A 72 -6.31 5.63 -3.59
C SER A 72 -6.25 5.91 -2.10
N LEU A 73 -5.94 7.16 -1.75
CA LEU A 73 -5.92 7.65 -0.37
C LEU A 73 -7.22 8.43 -0.11
N ARG A 74 -7.86 8.17 1.03
CA ARG A 74 -8.90 9.04 1.59
C ARG A 74 -8.55 9.30 3.04
N SER A 75 -8.31 10.56 3.38
CA SER A 75 -8.15 11.02 4.76
C SER A 75 -9.31 11.95 5.07
N GLN A 76 -9.89 11.82 6.26
CA GLN A 76 -10.89 12.73 6.78
C GLN A 76 -10.27 13.41 7.99
N PRO A 77 -9.92 14.71 7.90
CA PRO A 77 -9.39 15.43 9.04
C PRO A 77 -10.49 15.51 10.12
N SER A 78 -10.15 15.10 11.35
CA SER A 78 -11.01 15.21 12.53
C SER A 78 -10.92 16.58 13.18
#